data_AF-A0A8S1KU41-F1
#
_entry.id   AF-A0A8S1KU41-F1
#
_cell.length_a   1.000
_cell.length_b   1.000
_cell.length_c   1.000
_cell.angle_alpha   90.00
_cell.angle_beta   90.00
_cell.angle_gamma   90.00
#
_symmetry.space_group_name_H-M   'P 1'
#
loop_
_entity.id
_entity.type
_entity.pdbx_description
1 polymer ?
#
loop_
_entity_poly.entity_id
_entity_poly.type
_entity_poly.pdbx_seq_one_letter_code
_entity_poly.pdbx_strand_id
1 'polypeptide(L)'
;MKITTTLGDMFMSAAYAPSGRATCKGCQAKINKEELRLSNILDDDHYHQEHHFHADCFQLKPAFKNATYKDIFHVENLSKEDQEKVKAILEKLQKSQIKKKPQQKKVNPKSKQSKPKKSDIEDDSDSDDDYKGDKIQKDKKQSKTLKEKKVEVSKLSEISQNKSDEEQPDVFVLYDDAQKEEFKKIQLELEKKSAGQLKQMLKANDQKQTGNKGELIERIADCMIKGCLEKCPNCSGGRPKLNPIQKVFKCPGYMDDTEFRYCNKVYGPKDLKRIPWVDI
;
A
#
# COMPACT_ATOMS: atom_id res chain seq x y z
N MET A 1 11.74 -17.61 -0.34
CA MET A 1 11.05 -18.72 -1.04
C MET A 1 9.75 -18.25 -1.67
N LYS A 2 9.63 -18.31 -3.00
CA LYS A 2 8.32 -18.45 -3.66
C LYS A 2 8.03 -19.94 -3.86
N ILE A 3 6.77 -20.32 -3.79
CA ILE A 3 6.29 -21.68 -4.05
C ILE A 3 5.22 -21.59 -5.14
N THR A 4 5.58 -21.95 -6.36
CA THR A 4 4.65 -22.04 -7.47
C THR A 4 3.66 -23.17 -7.23
N THR A 5 2.37 -22.86 -7.37
CA THR A 5 1.26 -23.81 -7.23
C THR A 5 0.37 -23.76 -8.46
N THR A 6 -0.59 -24.68 -8.56
CA THR A 6 -1.62 -24.66 -9.62
C THR A 6 -2.56 -23.45 -9.54
N LEU A 7 -2.43 -22.60 -8.52
CA LEU A 7 -3.22 -21.39 -8.25
C LEU A 7 -2.30 -20.15 -8.17
N GLY A 8 -1.15 -20.17 -8.86
CA GLY A 8 -0.16 -19.09 -8.85
C GLY A 8 0.97 -19.27 -7.83
N ASP A 9 1.80 -18.24 -7.74
CA ASP A 9 2.96 -18.16 -6.86
C ASP A 9 2.54 -17.77 -5.44
N MET A 10 2.91 -18.61 -4.47
CA MET A 10 2.65 -18.36 -3.06
C MET A 10 3.94 -17.97 -2.33
N PHE A 11 3.91 -16.89 -1.55
CA PHE A 11 5.05 -16.46 -0.75
C PHE A 11 4.63 -15.79 0.57
N MET A 12 5.59 -15.62 1.46
CA MET A 12 5.41 -14.93 2.74
C MET A 12 6.17 -13.61 2.71
N SER A 13 5.62 -12.58 3.35
CA SER A 13 6.30 -11.30 3.58
C SER A 13 6.13 -10.83 5.02
N ALA A 14 7.10 -10.11 5.56
CA ALA A 14 7.00 -9.39 6.82
C ALA A 14 7.39 -7.93 6.60
N ALA A 15 6.57 -7.01 7.09
CA ALA A 15 6.78 -5.57 6.93
C ALA A 15 6.05 -4.79 8.04
N TYR A 16 6.48 -3.56 8.29
CA TYR A 16 5.65 -2.59 9.01
C TYR A 16 4.44 -2.21 8.16
N ALA A 17 3.27 -2.11 8.77
CA ALA A 17 2.03 -1.83 8.05
C ALA A 17 2.00 -0.39 7.50
N PRO A 18 1.87 -0.18 6.18
CA PRO A 18 1.87 1.17 5.58
C PRO A 18 0.61 1.97 5.91
N SER A 19 -0.48 1.31 6.32
CA SER A 19 -1.71 1.97 6.79
C SER A 19 -2.50 1.08 7.75
N GLY A 20 -3.20 1.71 8.70
CA GLY A 20 -4.05 1.04 9.70
C GLY A 20 -5.39 0.48 9.17
N ARG A 21 -5.43 0.03 7.90
CA ARG A 21 -6.64 -0.43 7.21
C ARG A 21 -6.76 -1.95 7.12
N ALA A 22 -5.67 -2.67 7.35
CA ALA A 22 -5.65 -4.12 7.25
C ALA A 22 -6.35 -4.76 8.46
N THR A 23 -7.18 -5.77 8.21
CA THR A 23 -7.76 -6.63 9.25
C THR A 23 -6.98 -7.93 9.33
N CYS A 24 -6.52 -8.29 10.53
CA CYS A 24 -5.80 -9.53 10.76
C CYS A 24 -6.70 -10.75 10.53
N LYS A 25 -6.28 -11.65 9.63
CA LYS A 25 -7.06 -12.85 9.31
C LYS A 25 -7.10 -13.90 10.43
N GLY A 26 -6.26 -13.76 11.46
CA GLY A 26 -6.26 -14.63 12.64
C GLY A 26 -7.28 -14.23 13.72
N CYS A 27 -7.27 -12.96 14.14
CA CYS A 27 -8.11 -12.46 15.24
C CYS A 27 -9.24 -11.49 14.81
N GLN A 28 -9.33 -11.14 13.53
CA GLN A 28 -10.28 -10.16 12.96
C GLN A 28 -10.18 -8.73 13.53
N ALA A 29 -9.16 -8.41 14.32
CA ALA A 29 -8.86 -7.05 14.74
C ALA A 29 -8.07 -6.27 13.67
N LYS A 30 -8.12 -4.93 13.72
CA LYS A 30 -7.30 -4.08 12.85
C LYS A 30 -5.81 -4.17 13.22
N ILE A 31 -4.97 -4.07 12.20
CA ILE A 31 -3.52 -3.87 12.31
C ILE A 31 -3.28 -2.37 12.14
N ASN A 32 -2.54 -1.74 13.05
CA ASN A 32 -2.28 -0.30 13.04
C ASN A 32 -1.22 0.09 12.00
N LYS A 33 -1.07 1.38 11.69
CA LYS A 33 0.07 1.88 10.88
C LYS A 33 1.37 1.67 11.66
N GLU A 34 2.46 1.35 10.94
CA GLU A 34 3.80 1.06 11.49
C GLU A 34 3.87 -0.18 12.41
N GLU A 35 2.78 -0.93 12.58
CA GLU A 35 2.78 -2.18 13.34
C GLU A 35 3.38 -3.33 12.52
N LEU A 36 4.20 -4.18 13.15
CA LEU A 36 4.80 -5.36 12.52
C LEU A 36 3.71 -6.37 12.14
N ARG A 37 3.62 -6.68 10.85
CA ARG A 37 2.69 -7.69 10.32
C ARG A 37 3.41 -8.71 9.45
N LEU A 38 2.92 -9.96 9.48
CA LEU A 38 3.29 -11.00 8.52
C LEU A 38 2.12 -11.23 7.56
N SER A 39 2.43 -11.52 6.31
CA SER A 39 1.44 -11.71 5.23
C SER A 39 1.71 -13.00 4.49
N ASN A 40 0.65 -13.77 4.24
CA ASN A 40 0.65 -14.85 3.25
C ASN A 40 0.08 -14.27 1.94
N ILE A 41 0.87 -14.26 0.88
CA ILE A 41 0.50 -13.72 -0.43
C ILE A 41 0.31 -14.89 -1.41
N LEU A 42 -0.75 -14.81 -2.22
CA LEU A 42 -0.96 -15.63 -3.40
C LEU A 42 -1.07 -14.69 -4.60
N ASP A 43 -0.27 -14.94 -5.63
CA ASP A 43 -0.09 -14.05 -6.77
C ASP A 43 -0.21 -14.90 -8.05
N ASP A 44 -1.32 -14.74 -8.77
CA ASP A 44 -1.55 -15.35 -10.07
C ASP A 44 -1.79 -14.27 -11.15
N ASP A 45 -1.78 -14.67 -12.42
CA ASP A 45 -1.87 -13.75 -13.57
C ASP A 45 -3.10 -12.82 -13.57
N HIS A 46 -4.16 -13.17 -12.81
CA HIS A 46 -5.44 -12.45 -12.76
C HIS A 46 -5.86 -12.03 -11.35
N TYR A 47 -5.24 -12.58 -10.30
CA TYR A 47 -5.68 -12.41 -8.91
C TYR A 47 -4.50 -12.31 -7.93
N HIS A 48 -4.44 -11.18 -7.22
CA HIS A 48 -3.45 -10.91 -6.18
C HIS A 48 -4.13 -10.87 -4.80
N GLN A 49 -3.84 -11.84 -3.93
CA GLN A 49 -4.49 -11.99 -2.63
C GLN A 49 -3.50 -11.93 -1.47
N GLU A 50 -3.56 -10.84 -0.70
CA GLU A 50 -2.81 -10.67 0.54
C GLU A 50 -3.64 -11.03 1.79
N HIS A 51 -3.18 -12.00 2.58
CA HIS A 51 -3.70 -12.28 3.91
C HIS A 51 -2.75 -11.74 4.98
N HIS A 52 -3.06 -10.59 5.56
CA HIS A 52 -2.30 -9.99 6.64
C HIS A 52 -2.66 -10.58 8.01
N PHE A 53 -1.67 -10.66 8.90
CA PHE A 53 -1.79 -11.11 10.28
C PHE A 53 -0.93 -10.22 11.20
N HIS A 54 -1.38 -9.98 12.44
CA HIS A 54 -0.49 -9.57 13.53
C HIS A 54 0.63 -10.59 13.70
N ALA A 55 1.79 -10.17 14.19
CA ALA A 55 2.94 -11.05 14.40
C ALA A 55 2.58 -12.34 15.18
N ASP A 56 1.87 -12.21 16.31
CA ASP A 56 1.44 -13.34 17.14
C ASP A 56 0.29 -14.16 16.55
N CYS A 57 -0.45 -13.60 15.59
CA CYS A 57 -1.59 -14.26 14.94
C CYS A 57 -1.20 -15.01 13.66
N PHE A 58 0.07 -14.97 13.26
CA PHE A 58 0.51 -15.51 11.98
C PHE A 58 0.31 -17.03 11.88
N GLN A 59 -0.21 -17.48 10.74
CA GLN A 59 -0.48 -18.89 10.46
C GLN A 59 0.42 -19.39 9.33
N LEU A 60 1.41 -20.22 9.69
CA LEU A 60 2.32 -20.84 8.74
C LEU A 60 1.60 -21.92 7.91
N LYS A 61 1.42 -21.68 6.61
CA LYS A 61 0.87 -22.69 5.69
C LYS A 61 1.83 -23.89 5.57
N PRO A 62 1.32 -25.13 5.39
CA PRO A 62 2.16 -26.34 5.34
C PRO A 62 3.28 -26.31 4.28
N ALA A 63 3.06 -25.61 3.17
CA ALA A 63 4.05 -25.44 2.10
C ALA A 63 5.36 -24.79 2.59
N PHE A 64 5.29 -23.88 3.56
CA PHE A 64 6.44 -23.17 4.13
C PHE A 64 7.04 -23.84 5.38
N LYS A 65 6.72 -25.13 5.64
CA LYS A 65 7.23 -25.86 6.81
C LYS A 65 8.76 -25.87 6.92
N ASN A 66 9.46 -25.82 5.78
CA ASN A 66 10.92 -25.83 5.71
C ASN A 66 11.54 -24.45 5.36
N ALA A 67 10.72 -23.39 5.28
CA ALA A 67 11.21 -22.06 4.97
C ALA A 67 12.12 -21.53 6.09
N THR A 68 13.09 -20.69 5.75
CA THR A 68 13.94 -19.98 6.72
C THR A 68 13.47 -18.53 6.90
N TYR A 69 14.02 -17.79 7.86
CA TYR A 69 13.68 -16.36 7.99
C TYR A 69 14.08 -15.55 6.74
N LYS A 70 15.15 -15.98 6.03
CA LYS A 70 15.62 -15.39 4.77
C LYS A 70 14.67 -15.65 3.59
N ASP A 71 13.69 -16.55 3.77
CA ASP A 71 12.72 -16.88 2.73
C ASP A 71 11.47 -16.01 2.75
N ILE A 72 11.31 -15.19 3.78
CA ILE A 72 10.23 -14.21 3.91
C ILE A 72 10.71 -12.90 3.28
N PHE A 73 9.95 -12.39 2.31
CA PHE A 73 10.27 -11.14 1.62
C PHE A 73 10.11 -9.91 2.54
N HIS A 74 11.00 -8.93 2.40
CA HIS A 74 11.01 -7.65 3.12
C HIS A 74 11.41 -7.71 4.61
N VAL A 75 11.89 -8.86 5.09
CA VAL A 75 12.45 -8.98 6.46
C VAL A 75 13.69 -8.10 6.63
N GLU A 76 14.49 -7.97 5.58
CA GLU A 76 15.68 -7.11 5.50
C GLU A 76 15.38 -5.63 5.83
N ASN A 77 14.15 -5.17 5.59
CA ASN A 77 13.71 -3.79 5.86
C ASN A 77 13.20 -3.58 7.31
N LEU A 78 13.18 -4.62 8.14
CA LEU A 78 12.78 -4.54 9.54
C LEU A 78 13.97 -4.22 10.46
N SER A 79 13.69 -3.69 11.66
CA SER A 79 14.69 -3.57 12.71
C SER A 79 15.30 -4.93 13.06
N LYS A 80 16.58 -4.97 13.47
CA LYS A 80 17.26 -6.23 13.86
C LYS A 80 16.49 -6.99 14.96
N GLU A 81 15.89 -6.26 15.90
CA GLU A 81 15.04 -6.83 16.95
C GLU A 81 13.79 -7.51 16.37
N ASP A 82 13.11 -6.88 15.41
CA ASP A 82 11.92 -7.45 14.77
C ASP A 82 12.25 -8.58 13.79
N GLN A 83 13.42 -8.57 13.16
CA GLN A 83 13.94 -9.72 12.39
C GLN A 83 14.10 -10.95 13.29
N GLU A 84 14.63 -10.79 14.51
CA GLU A 84 14.74 -11.86 15.51
C GLU A 84 13.36 -12.34 16.00
N LYS A 85 12.40 -11.44 16.22
CA LYS A 85 11.00 -11.82 16.52
C LYS A 85 10.37 -12.65 15.41
N VAL A 86 10.50 -12.22 14.15
CA VAL A 86 9.99 -12.95 12.98
C VAL A 86 10.60 -14.36 12.89
N LYS A 87 11.92 -14.48 13.10
CA LYS A 87 12.61 -15.77 13.16
C LYS A 87 12.07 -16.66 14.29
N ALA A 88 11.91 -16.13 15.50
CA ALA A 88 11.39 -16.87 16.65
C ALA A 88 9.94 -17.35 16.44
N ILE A 89 9.10 -16.51 15.83
CA ILE A 89 7.72 -16.87 15.45
C ILE A 89 7.72 -18.01 14.43
N LEU A 90 8.55 -17.93 13.39
CA LEU A 90 8.66 -18.96 12.35
C LEU A 90 9.05 -20.32 12.97
N GLU A 91 10.12 -20.35 13.76
CA GLU A 91 10.58 -21.57 14.43
C GLU A 91 9.53 -22.17 15.38
N LYS A 92 8.82 -21.34 16.14
CA LYS A 92 7.73 -21.75 17.05
C LYS A 92 6.60 -22.41 16.26
N LEU A 93 6.20 -21.82 15.14
CA LEU A 93 5.16 -22.37 14.26
C LEU A 93 5.59 -23.69 13.61
N GLN A 94 6.82 -23.79 13.11
CA GLN A 94 7.37 -25.04 12.55
C GLN A 94 7.38 -26.19 13.57
N LYS A 95 7.84 -25.94 14.80
CA LYS A 95 7.83 -26.91 15.91
C LYS A 95 6.40 -27.37 16.25
N SER A 96 5.41 -26.49 16.12
CA SER A 96 4.00 -26.83 16.42
C SER A 96 3.35 -27.74 15.36
N GLN A 97 3.68 -27.58 14.08
CA GLN A 97 3.13 -28.40 12.98
C GLN A 97 3.57 -29.87 13.02
N ILE A 98 4.68 -30.19 13.72
CA ILE A 98 5.20 -31.56 13.84
C ILE A 98 4.35 -32.43 14.79
N LYS A 99 3.57 -31.83 15.70
CA LYS A 99 2.83 -32.57 16.75
C LYS A 99 1.47 -33.14 16.32
N LYS A 100 0.99 -32.87 15.10
CA LYS A 100 -0.29 -33.39 14.59
C LYS A 100 -0.12 -34.72 13.85
N LYS A 101 -0.20 -35.85 14.58
CA LYS A 101 -0.39 -37.18 13.96
C LYS A 101 -1.79 -37.28 13.33
N PRO A 102 -1.95 -37.91 12.14
CA PRO A 102 -3.26 -38.10 11.52
C PRO A 102 -4.01 -39.26 12.20
N GLN A 103 -5.22 -38.99 12.72
CA GLN A 103 -6.14 -40.07 13.09
C GLN A 103 -6.91 -40.53 11.85
N GLN A 104 -6.60 -41.73 11.39
CA GLN A 104 -7.41 -42.45 10.40
C GLN A 104 -8.70 -42.95 11.07
N LYS A 105 -9.86 -42.66 10.51
CA LYS A 105 -11.07 -43.49 10.67
C LYS A 105 -11.68 -43.81 9.31
N LYS A 106 -12.20 -45.03 9.21
CA LYS A 106 -12.43 -45.78 7.97
C LYS A 106 -13.75 -45.41 7.28
N VAL A 107 -13.83 -45.67 5.98
CA VAL A 107 -15.01 -45.48 5.11
C VAL A 107 -15.83 -46.77 5.00
N ASN A 108 -17.11 -46.64 4.60
CA ASN A 108 -18.05 -47.59 3.93
C ASN A 108 -19.28 -48.10 4.73
N PRO A 109 -20.43 -48.42 4.06
CA PRO A 109 -21.14 -47.60 3.05
C PRO A 109 -22.71 -47.76 3.01
N LYS A 110 -23.41 -46.87 2.25
CA LYS A 110 -24.81 -46.97 1.72
C LYS A 110 -25.96 -46.90 2.77
N SER A 111 -27.15 -46.35 2.48
CA SER A 111 -27.92 -46.31 1.20
C SER A 111 -28.89 -45.12 1.01
N LYS A 112 -29.09 -44.71 -0.26
CA LYS A 112 -30.32 -44.24 -0.98
C LYS A 112 -31.49 -43.71 -0.11
N GLN A 113 -31.97 -42.47 -0.28
CA GLN A 113 -32.76 -41.92 -1.43
C GLN A 113 -32.81 -40.36 -1.35
N SER A 114 -33.28 -39.52 -2.30
CA SER A 114 -33.65 -39.60 -3.75
C SER A 114 -33.64 -38.16 -4.36
N LYS A 115 -34.52 -37.83 -5.32
CA LYS A 115 -34.87 -36.47 -5.87
C LYS A 115 -36.26 -36.55 -6.53
N PRO A 116 -36.98 -35.42 -6.74
CA PRO A 116 -37.05 -34.84 -8.09
C PRO A 116 -36.87 -33.30 -8.15
N LYS A 117 -36.84 -32.76 -9.38
CA LYS A 117 -36.60 -31.33 -9.74
C LYS A 117 -37.91 -30.63 -10.17
N LYS A 118 -37.90 -29.28 -10.13
CA LYS A 118 -38.27 -28.23 -11.15
C LYS A 118 -38.90 -27.01 -10.43
N SER A 119 -38.97 -25.80 -10.96
CA SER A 119 -38.54 -25.19 -12.25
C SER A 119 -38.37 -23.67 -12.09
N ASP A 120 -37.96 -23.02 -13.17
CA ASP A 120 -37.66 -21.59 -13.36
C ASP A 120 -38.90 -20.67 -13.24
N ILE A 121 -38.66 -19.36 -12.99
CA ILE A 121 -39.45 -18.19 -13.44
C ILE A 121 -38.58 -16.93 -13.21
N GLU A 122 -38.53 -16.06 -14.21
CA GLU A 122 -38.03 -14.68 -14.16
C GLU A 122 -39.23 -13.74 -13.93
N ASP A 123 -39.11 -12.65 -13.16
CA ASP A 123 -39.54 -11.30 -13.63
C ASP A 123 -39.12 -10.15 -12.69
N ASP A 124 -39.26 -8.93 -13.23
CA ASP A 124 -38.95 -7.60 -12.69
C ASP A 124 -39.59 -7.20 -11.34
N SER A 125 -38.92 -6.28 -10.63
CA SER A 125 -39.49 -4.94 -10.33
C SER A 125 -38.54 -4.02 -9.55
N ASP A 126 -38.41 -2.78 -10.04
CA ASP A 126 -37.91 -1.63 -9.28
C ASP A 126 -38.78 -1.34 -8.04
N SER A 127 -38.15 -0.84 -6.98
CA SER A 127 -38.69 0.24 -6.16
C SER A 127 -37.58 0.88 -5.32
N ASP A 128 -37.40 2.20 -5.50
CA ASP A 128 -36.75 3.06 -4.52
C ASP A 128 -37.46 2.96 -3.17
N ASP A 129 -36.72 2.98 -2.06
CA ASP A 129 -37.26 3.49 -0.81
C ASP A 129 -36.17 4.10 0.09
N ASP A 130 -36.37 5.38 0.41
CA ASP A 130 -35.60 6.12 1.40
C ASP A 130 -35.81 5.50 2.79
N TYR A 131 -34.72 5.26 3.55
CA TYR A 131 -34.87 5.20 5.01
C TYR A 131 -33.84 6.01 5.79
N LYS A 132 -34.39 6.86 6.65
CA LYS A 132 -33.73 7.99 7.26
C LYS A 132 -33.36 7.71 8.71
N GLY A 133 -32.09 7.36 8.90
CA GLY A 133 -31.34 7.60 10.12
C GLY A 133 -31.54 6.64 11.28
N ASP A 134 -30.50 6.57 12.12
CA ASP A 134 -30.74 6.62 13.56
C ASP A 134 -29.60 7.36 14.28
N LYS A 135 -29.94 8.06 15.37
CA LYS A 135 -29.00 8.79 16.22
C LYS A 135 -28.95 8.09 17.58
N ILE A 136 -27.78 7.61 18.00
CA ILE A 136 -27.53 7.34 19.42
C ILE A 136 -26.35 8.17 19.91
N GLN A 137 -26.58 8.92 20.99
CA GLN A 137 -25.61 9.80 21.63
C GLN A 137 -24.94 9.11 22.82
N LYS A 138 -23.72 9.58 23.16
CA LYS A 138 -23.10 9.56 24.52
C LYS A 138 -22.78 8.16 25.06
N ASP A 139 -21.58 7.94 25.61
CA ASP A 139 -21.26 8.49 26.92
C ASP A 139 -19.85 9.06 27.12
N LYS A 140 -19.77 10.02 28.06
CA LYS A 140 -18.51 10.54 28.60
C LYS A 140 -18.11 9.73 29.84
N LYS A 141 -16.83 9.40 29.99
CA LYS A 141 -16.22 9.36 31.33
C LYS A 141 -14.77 9.86 31.31
N GLN A 142 -14.51 10.85 32.15
CA GLN A 142 -13.19 11.47 32.33
C GLN A 142 -12.34 10.70 33.35
N SER A 143 -11.02 10.95 33.31
CA SER A 143 -9.99 10.87 34.36
C SER A 143 -8.75 10.08 33.90
N LYS A 144 -7.50 10.42 34.27
CA LYS A 144 -6.95 11.62 34.95
C LYS A 144 -5.44 11.70 34.69
N THR A 145 -4.95 12.87 34.26
CA THR A 145 -3.67 13.55 34.66
C THR A 145 -2.30 12.84 34.69
N LEU A 146 -1.24 13.65 34.44
CA LEU A 146 0.21 13.43 34.62
C LEU A 146 0.90 12.69 33.44
N LYS A 147 2.10 13.09 32.97
CA LYS A 147 3.04 14.12 33.45
C LYS A 147 3.91 14.63 32.29
N GLU A 148 4.34 15.89 32.36
CA GLU A 148 5.30 16.47 31.42
C GLU A 148 6.70 15.84 31.57
N LYS A 149 7.43 15.68 30.46
CA LYS A 149 8.89 15.76 30.45
C LYS A 149 9.39 16.54 29.22
N LYS A 150 9.76 17.78 29.48
CA LYS A 150 10.63 18.63 28.66
C LYS A 150 12.01 17.97 28.54
N VAL A 151 12.57 17.87 27.34
CA VAL A 151 14.02 17.74 27.12
C VAL A 151 14.40 18.67 25.98
N GLU A 152 15.32 19.59 26.25
CA GLU A 152 15.89 20.51 25.27
C GLU A 152 17.05 19.88 24.51
N VAL A 153 17.10 20.17 23.21
CA VAL A 153 18.28 20.57 22.43
C VAL A 153 19.65 20.06 22.89
N SER A 154 20.29 19.21 22.07
CA SER A 154 21.75 19.29 21.91
C SER A 154 22.27 18.72 20.58
N LYS A 155 23.00 19.59 19.86
CA LYS A 155 24.16 19.31 19.00
C LYS A 155 23.96 18.51 17.70
N LEU A 156 23.86 19.30 16.64
CA LEU A 156 24.62 19.11 15.41
C LEU A 156 26.13 18.93 15.73
N SER A 157 26.77 17.86 15.23
CA SER A 157 28.22 17.80 15.05
C SER A 157 28.59 16.70 14.03
N GLU A 158 28.94 17.18 12.84
CA GLU A 158 29.76 16.59 11.78
C GLU A 158 30.42 15.21 12.06
N ILE A 159 30.11 14.22 11.21
CA ILE A 159 31.10 13.21 10.76
C ILE A 159 30.96 13.08 9.24
N SER A 160 32.05 13.33 8.52
CA SER A 160 32.12 13.34 7.06
C SER A 160 32.40 11.97 6.44
N GLN A 161 31.88 11.76 5.22
CA GLN A 161 32.45 10.94 4.12
C GLN A 161 32.78 9.45 4.43
N ASN A 162 32.11 8.44 3.85
CA ASN A 162 32.20 8.14 2.41
C ASN A 162 31.25 7.00 1.95
N LYS A 163 30.77 7.13 0.70
CA LYS A 163 30.43 6.10 -0.31
C LYS A 163 29.92 4.70 0.12
N SER A 164 28.70 4.40 -0.31
CA SER A 164 28.42 3.31 -1.27
C SER A 164 27.14 3.62 -2.05
N ASP A 165 27.01 3.10 -3.26
CA ASP A 165 25.90 3.39 -4.17
C ASP A 165 24.55 2.88 -3.62
N GLU A 166 23.75 3.78 -3.03
CA GLU A 166 22.32 3.54 -2.83
C GLU A 166 21.54 3.96 -4.08
N GLU A 167 20.69 3.05 -4.58
CA GLU A 167 19.76 3.32 -5.67
C GLU A 167 18.84 4.47 -5.27
N GLN A 168 19.08 5.67 -5.83
CA GLN A 168 18.29 6.85 -5.49
C GLN A 168 16.82 6.61 -5.85
N PRO A 169 15.85 7.04 -5.02
CA PRO A 169 14.44 6.84 -5.30
C PRO A 169 14.08 7.40 -6.68
N ASP A 170 13.37 6.60 -7.47
CA ASP A 170 13.05 6.77 -8.88
C ASP A 170 12.54 8.18 -9.26
N VAL A 171 11.90 8.86 -8.30
CA VAL A 171 11.37 10.23 -8.39
C VAL A 171 12.47 11.30 -8.57
N PHE A 172 13.66 11.11 -7.98
CA PHE A 172 14.72 12.14 -7.92
C PHE A 172 15.66 12.18 -9.13
N VAL A 173 15.46 11.33 -10.14
CA VAL A 173 16.39 11.17 -11.28
C VAL A 173 16.57 12.45 -12.14
N LEU A 174 15.60 13.37 -12.07
CA LEU A 174 15.64 14.69 -12.72
C LEU A 174 15.95 15.86 -11.77
N TYR A 175 16.38 15.60 -10.53
CA TYR A 175 16.55 16.62 -9.48
C TYR A 175 18.03 16.88 -9.17
N ASP A 176 18.37 18.17 -9.07
CA ASP A 176 19.66 18.62 -8.52
C ASP A 176 19.65 18.49 -6.98
N ASP A 177 20.80 18.37 -6.33
CA ASP A 177 20.83 18.03 -4.90
C ASP A 177 20.15 19.09 -4.00
N ALA A 178 20.28 20.38 -4.33
CA ALA A 178 19.53 21.45 -3.66
C ALA A 178 18.00 21.29 -3.80
N GLN A 179 17.52 20.80 -4.95
CA GLN A 179 16.10 20.50 -5.16
C GLN A 179 15.66 19.26 -4.37
N LYS A 180 16.53 18.25 -4.19
CA LYS A 180 16.25 17.07 -3.36
C LYS A 180 16.12 17.45 -1.88
N GLU A 181 16.94 18.37 -1.39
CA GLU A 181 16.83 18.90 -0.03
C GLU A 181 15.51 19.67 0.17
N GLU A 182 15.15 20.54 -0.78
CA GLU A 182 13.90 21.30 -0.71
C GLU A 182 12.67 20.38 -0.76
N PHE A 183 12.69 19.34 -1.61
CA PHE A 183 11.63 18.34 -1.68
C PHE A 183 11.41 17.64 -0.34
N LYS A 184 12.49 17.29 0.38
CA LYS A 184 12.39 16.69 1.73
C LYS A 184 11.78 17.65 2.75
N LYS A 185 12.09 18.96 2.70
CA LYS A 185 11.44 19.97 3.56
C LYS A 185 9.94 20.03 3.28
N ILE A 186 9.56 20.17 2.01
CA ILE A 186 8.17 20.24 1.57
C ILE A 186 7.40 18.97 1.97
N GLN A 187 8.00 17.77 1.85
CA GLN A 187 7.40 16.52 2.33
C GLN A 187 7.05 16.58 3.83
N LEU A 188 7.98 17.04 4.67
CA LEU A 188 7.77 17.16 6.12
C LEU A 188 6.68 18.19 6.49
N GLU A 189 6.48 19.23 5.68
CA GLU A 189 5.40 20.19 5.89
C GLU A 189 4.05 19.67 5.42
N LEU A 190 3.99 19.07 4.23
CA LEU A 190 2.75 18.53 3.66
C LEU A 190 2.25 17.29 4.40
N GLU A 191 3.12 16.52 5.05
CA GLU A 191 2.70 15.40 5.91
C GLU A 191 1.86 15.87 7.11
N LYS A 192 1.97 17.15 7.52
CA LYS A 192 1.09 17.76 8.55
C LYS A 192 -0.32 18.04 8.03
N LYS A 193 -0.52 18.17 6.71
CA LYS A 193 -1.83 18.43 6.08
C LYS A 193 -2.65 17.16 5.94
N SER A 194 -3.97 17.30 5.97
CA SER A 194 -4.91 16.21 5.72
C SER A 194 -4.99 15.85 4.23
N ALA A 195 -5.35 14.60 3.91
CA ALA A 195 -5.53 14.18 2.51
C ALA A 195 -6.61 14.98 1.75
N GLY A 196 -7.59 15.56 2.46
CA GLY A 196 -8.57 16.47 1.85
C GLY A 196 -7.95 17.78 1.39
N GLN A 197 -7.13 18.42 2.24
CA GLN A 197 -6.40 19.64 1.89
C GLN A 197 -5.41 19.42 0.74
N LEU A 198 -4.66 18.30 0.75
CA LEU A 198 -3.74 17.97 -0.34
C LEU A 198 -4.47 17.81 -1.68
N LYS A 199 -5.67 17.20 -1.69
CA LYS A 199 -6.52 17.12 -2.89
C LYS A 199 -7.03 18.49 -3.34
N GLN A 200 -7.36 19.39 -2.42
CA GLN A 200 -7.81 20.74 -2.76
C GLN A 200 -6.67 21.57 -3.40
N MET A 201 -5.46 21.50 -2.83
CA MET A 201 -4.25 22.13 -3.38
C MET A 201 -3.96 21.61 -4.81
N LEU A 202 -4.04 20.30 -5.03
CA LEU A 202 -3.89 19.70 -6.36
C LEU A 202 -5.03 20.06 -7.32
N LYS A 203 -6.27 20.18 -6.85
CA LYS A 203 -7.45 20.49 -7.69
C LYS A 203 -7.28 21.81 -8.42
N ALA A 204 -6.87 22.86 -7.71
CA ALA A 204 -6.83 24.21 -8.25
C ALA A 204 -5.61 24.46 -9.15
N ASN A 205 -4.54 23.69 -8.97
CA ASN A 205 -3.39 23.65 -9.87
C ASN A 205 -3.63 22.73 -11.10
N ASP A 206 -4.88 22.36 -11.36
CA ASP A 206 -5.33 21.36 -12.35
C ASP A 206 -4.45 20.11 -12.36
N GLN A 207 -4.25 19.48 -11.18
CA GLN A 207 -3.46 18.26 -11.00
C GLN A 207 -4.30 17.06 -10.55
N LYS A 208 -3.75 15.85 -10.74
CA LYS A 208 -4.43 14.58 -10.41
C LYS A 208 -4.57 14.39 -8.89
N GLN A 209 -5.80 14.29 -8.41
CA GLN A 209 -6.18 14.15 -6.98
C GLN A 209 -6.27 12.70 -6.46
N THR A 210 -6.06 11.70 -7.34
CA THR A 210 -6.07 10.28 -6.96
C THR A 210 -4.70 9.86 -6.41
N GLY A 211 -4.68 8.93 -5.47
CA GLY A 211 -3.46 8.30 -4.96
C GLY A 211 -3.53 8.06 -3.45
N ASN A 212 -2.49 7.42 -2.91
CA ASN A 212 -2.24 7.42 -1.47
C ASN A 212 -1.73 8.81 -0.99
N LYS A 213 -1.67 9.06 0.33
CA LYS A 213 -1.27 10.39 0.86
C LYS A 213 0.14 10.80 0.40
N GLY A 214 1.11 9.87 0.38
CA GLY A 214 2.47 10.10 -0.10
C GLY A 214 2.50 10.50 -1.58
N GLU A 215 1.77 9.80 -2.46
CA GLU A 215 1.64 10.16 -3.87
C GLU A 215 1.05 11.56 -4.11
N LEU A 216 0.20 12.06 -3.21
CA LEU A 216 -0.31 13.43 -3.27
C LEU A 216 0.77 14.43 -2.84
N ILE A 217 1.50 14.12 -1.77
CA ILE A 217 2.61 14.93 -1.25
C ILE A 217 3.72 15.06 -2.29
N GLU A 218 4.20 13.95 -2.87
CA GLU A 218 5.24 13.93 -3.89
C GLU A 218 4.85 14.74 -5.12
N ARG A 219 3.57 14.67 -5.54
CA ARG A 219 3.06 15.45 -6.67
C ARG A 219 3.03 16.94 -6.38
N ILE A 220 2.60 17.34 -5.19
CA ILE A 220 2.64 18.75 -4.77
C ILE A 220 4.09 19.23 -4.70
N ALA A 221 5.00 18.45 -4.12
CA ALA A 221 6.41 18.80 -4.02
C ALA A 221 7.10 18.97 -5.40
N ASP A 222 6.83 18.09 -6.38
CA ASP A 222 7.29 18.27 -7.77
C ASP A 222 6.74 19.56 -8.39
N CYS A 223 5.46 19.87 -8.14
CA CYS A 223 4.82 21.07 -8.65
C CYS A 223 5.35 22.35 -7.98
N MET A 224 5.63 22.35 -6.67
CA MET A 224 6.16 23.51 -5.94
C MET A 224 7.60 23.85 -6.36
N ILE A 225 8.43 22.84 -6.66
CA ILE A 225 9.84 23.05 -7.03
C ILE A 225 10.01 23.36 -8.52
N LYS A 226 9.28 22.67 -9.40
CA LYS A 226 9.48 22.73 -10.87
C LYS A 226 8.32 23.36 -11.64
N GLY A 227 7.21 23.64 -10.97
CA GLY A 227 5.95 24.01 -11.60
C GLY A 227 5.09 22.80 -11.96
N CYS A 228 3.78 23.02 -11.97
CA CYS A 228 2.71 22.10 -12.32
C CYS A 228 2.81 21.66 -13.78
N LEU A 229 2.92 20.36 -14.04
CA LEU A 229 2.93 19.84 -15.41
C LEU A 229 1.58 20.09 -16.11
N GLU A 230 1.63 20.70 -17.30
CA GLU A 230 0.45 20.89 -18.14
C GLU A 230 -0.12 19.57 -18.68
N LYS A 231 -1.32 19.64 -19.27
CA LYS A 231 -1.84 18.53 -20.08
C LYS A 231 -0.99 18.34 -21.33
N CYS A 232 -0.99 17.12 -21.85
CA CYS A 232 -0.22 16.67 -23.00
C CYS A 232 -0.51 17.57 -24.23
N PRO A 233 0.48 18.30 -24.79
CA PRO A 233 0.23 19.23 -25.89
C PRO A 233 -0.21 18.56 -27.20
N ASN A 234 -0.01 17.24 -27.34
CA ASN A 234 -0.45 16.46 -28.51
C ASN A 234 -1.91 15.97 -28.42
N CYS A 235 -2.49 15.81 -27.23
CA CYS A 235 -3.86 15.26 -27.10
C CYS A 235 -4.78 16.04 -26.16
N SER A 236 -4.28 17.11 -25.53
CA SER A 236 -4.97 18.08 -24.67
C SER A 236 -5.66 17.56 -23.40
N GLY A 237 -6.00 16.27 -23.30
CA GLY A 237 -6.58 15.65 -22.10
C GLY A 237 -5.58 14.81 -21.29
N GLY A 238 -4.61 14.17 -21.96
CA GLY A 238 -3.69 13.24 -21.31
C GLY A 238 -2.69 13.91 -20.37
N ARG A 239 -2.19 13.18 -19.37
CA ARG A 239 -1.16 13.67 -18.44
C ARG A 239 0.12 12.84 -18.59
N PRO A 240 1.23 13.42 -19.09
CA PRO A 240 2.48 12.70 -19.25
C PRO A 240 3.04 12.19 -17.91
N LYS A 241 3.56 10.97 -17.89
CA LYS A 241 4.21 10.35 -16.74
C LYS A 241 5.71 10.22 -17.00
N LEU A 242 6.54 10.54 -16.03
CA LEU A 242 7.98 10.29 -16.10
C LEU A 242 8.25 8.78 -16.17
N ASN A 243 9.05 8.34 -17.15
CA ASN A 243 9.82 7.11 -17.09
C ASN A 243 11.21 7.48 -16.56
N PRO A 244 11.54 7.16 -15.30
CA PRO A 244 12.77 7.61 -14.65
C PRO A 244 14.02 6.91 -15.19
N ILE A 245 13.95 5.63 -15.57
CA ILE A 245 15.06 4.90 -16.22
C ILE A 245 15.47 5.61 -17.53
N GLN A 246 14.49 5.94 -18.36
CA GLN A 246 14.73 6.57 -19.67
C GLN A 246 14.84 8.10 -19.61
N LYS A 247 14.50 8.73 -18.47
CA LYS A 247 14.42 10.19 -18.27
C LYS A 247 13.51 10.92 -19.26
N VAL A 248 12.48 10.24 -19.77
CA VAL A 248 11.49 10.79 -20.72
C VAL A 248 10.08 10.74 -20.15
N PHE A 249 9.20 11.64 -20.56
CA PHE A 249 7.79 11.64 -20.19
C PHE A 249 6.95 10.96 -21.27
N LYS A 250 6.18 9.93 -20.93
CA LYS A 250 5.24 9.27 -21.85
C LYS A 250 3.80 9.63 -21.49
N CYS A 251 3.02 10.11 -22.45
CA CYS A 251 1.58 10.29 -22.29
C CYS A 251 0.83 8.98 -22.57
N PRO A 252 0.10 8.39 -21.60
CA PRO A 252 -0.70 7.20 -21.87
C PRO A 252 -1.88 7.51 -22.80
N GLY A 253 -2.55 8.64 -22.56
CA GLY A 253 -3.86 8.95 -23.13
C GLY A 253 -4.74 9.61 -22.09
N TYR A 254 -6.04 9.70 -22.37
CA TYR A 254 -7.08 10.13 -21.43
C TYR A 254 -8.38 9.37 -21.68
N MET A 255 -9.29 9.42 -20.70
CA MET A 255 -10.66 8.96 -20.86
C MET A 255 -11.49 10.09 -21.46
N ASP A 256 -12.13 9.83 -22.60
CA ASP A 256 -13.04 10.72 -23.31
C ASP A 256 -14.44 10.11 -23.21
N ASP A 257 -15.24 10.64 -22.29
CA ASP A 257 -16.53 10.09 -21.85
C ASP A 257 -16.50 8.58 -21.52
N THR A 258 -16.82 7.73 -22.49
CA THR A 258 -16.88 6.26 -22.35
C THR A 258 -15.69 5.51 -22.96
N GLU A 259 -14.79 6.19 -23.68
CA GLU A 259 -13.68 5.56 -24.41
C GLU A 259 -12.29 6.07 -23.97
N PHE A 260 -11.28 5.19 -23.96
CA PHE A 260 -9.91 5.61 -23.66
C PHE A 260 -9.16 6.01 -24.95
N ARG A 261 -8.92 7.31 -25.13
CA ARG A 261 -8.10 7.82 -26.23
C ARG A 261 -6.61 7.71 -25.90
N TYR A 262 -5.99 6.67 -26.44
CA TYR A 262 -4.54 6.48 -26.41
C TYR A 262 -3.79 7.63 -27.09
N CYS A 263 -2.65 8.02 -26.52
CA CYS A 263 -1.79 9.05 -27.11
C CYS A 263 -0.37 8.53 -27.40
N ASN A 264 0.23 7.81 -26.45
CA ASN A 264 1.58 7.22 -26.53
C ASN A 264 2.76 8.17 -26.87
N LYS A 265 2.52 9.48 -27.05
CA LYS A 265 3.56 10.48 -27.33
C LYS A 265 4.59 10.51 -26.20
N VAL A 266 5.86 10.55 -26.59
CA VAL A 266 7.02 10.68 -25.70
C VAL A 266 7.60 12.08 -25.83
N TYR A 267 8.07 12.64 -24.71
CA TYR A 267 8.61 13.98 -24.56
C TYR A 267 9.89 13.94 -23.75
N GLY A 268 10.88 14.76 -24.10
CA GLY A 268 12.03 15.05 -23.26
C GLY A 268 11.66 15.95 -22.06
N PRO A 269 12.52 16.06 -21.03
CA PRO A 269 12.25 16.87 -19.83
C PRO A 269 11.98 18.36 -20.08
N LYS A 270 12.40 18.90 -21.23
CA LYS A 270 12.22 20.31 -21.62
C LYS A 270 11.05 20.56 -22.57
N ASP A 271 10.44 19.51 -23.12
CA ASP A 271 9.41 19.62 -24.16
C ASP A 271 8.01 19.87 -23.57
N LEU A 272 7.86 19.70 -22.25
CA LEU A 272 6.62 19.89 -21.52
C LEU A 272 6.68 21.17 -20.70
N LYS A 273 5.66 22.01 -20.89
CA LYS A 273 5.47 23.23 -20.13
C LYS A 273 5.06 22.91 -18.69
N ARG A 274 5.54 23.76 -17.79
CA ARG A 274 5.20 23.73 -16.36
C ARG A 274 4.73 25.13 -15.94
N ILE A 275 3.54 25.20 -15.35
CA ILE A 275 2.95 26.43 -14.83
C ILE A 275 3.44 26.63 -13.39
N PRO A 276 3.77 27.85 -12.93
CA PRO A 276 4.09 28.08 -11.52
C PRO A 276 3.01 27.54 -10.57
N TRP A 277 3.43 27.02 -9.42
CA TRP A 277 2.50 26.58 -8.38
C TRP A 277 1.73 27.76 -7.78
N VAL A 278 0.44 27.56 -7.51
CA VAL A 278 -0.43 28.52 -6.84
C VAL A 278 -0.84 27.98 -5.47
N ASP A 279 -0.49 28.69 -4.41
CA ASP A 279 -0.87 28.38 -3.02
C ASP A 279 -2.30 28.82 -2.68
N ILE A 280 -2.97 28.01 -1.84
CA ILE A 280 -4.39 28.07 -1.44
C ILE A 280 -4.55 27.56 -0.01
#